data_AF-A0A7V3A0X4-F1
#
_entry.id   AF-A0A7V3A0X4-F1
#
_cell.length_a   1.000
_cell.length_b   1.000
_cell.length_c   1.000
_cell.angle_alpha   90.00
_cell.angle_beta   90.00
_cell.angle_gamma   90.00
#
_symmetry.space_group_name_H-M   'P 1'
#
loop_
_entity.id
_entity.type
_entity.pdbx_description
1 polymer ?
#
loop_
_entity_poly.entity_id
_entity_poly.type
_entity_poly.pdbx_seq_one_letter_code
_entity_poly.pdbx_strand_id
1 'polypeptide(L)'
;MNGLFERIYRGTNRILNVCGVVLFILIFSVVLLQVFMRYVLGSPLVWSEELARYLFIWVSYLGWVFACRGGTHIRISAFFDALPPLLQRGVRIVNQCLIIVFALVLGWLGYQMVLKNLDVPTITLFFTYSVVYLVVPLASILIVFQTVYDLLHPRNEGGKAA
;
A
#
# COMPACT_ATOMS: atom_id res chain seq x y z
N MET A 1 -19.01 20.72 -8.46
CA MET A 1 -17.56 20.48 -8.31
C MET A 1 -17.21 19.08 -7.76
N ASN A 2 -18.16 18.33 -7.17
CA ASN A 2 -17.89 17.02 -6.54
C ASN A 2 -17.72 15.85 -7.53
N GLY A 3 -18.36 15.90 -8.70
CA GLY A 3 -18.35 14.79 -9.66
C GLY A 3 -16.98 14.48 -10.28
N LEU A 4 -16.11 15.49 -10.45
CA LEU A 4 -14.76 15.27 -10.99
C LEU A 4 -13.87 14.56 -9.97
N PHE A 5 -13.91 15.01 -8.70
CA PHE A 5 -13.09 14.45 -7.63
C PHE A 5 -13.44 12.99 -7.35
N GLU A 6 -14.73 12.65 -7.34
CA GLU A 6 -15.18 11.26 -7.22
C GLU A 6 -14.78 10.39 -8.41
N ARG A 7 -14.78 10.93 -9.63
CA ARG A 7 -14.33 10.20 -10.82
C ARG A 7 -12.84 9.87 -10.72
N ILE A 8 -12.02 10.84 -10.32
CA ILE A 8 -10.58 10.63 -10.10
C ILE A 8 -10.36 9.58 -9.00
N TYR A 9 -11.02 9.73 -7.85
CA TYR A 9 -10.89 8.78 -6.73
C TYR A 9 -11.30 7.35 -7.13
N ARG A 10 -12.41 7.18 -7.87
CA ARG A 10 -12.84 5.88 -8.39
C ARG A 10 -11.86 5.32 -9.42
N GLY A 11 -11.32 6.16 -10.30
CA GLY A 11 -10.31 5.80 -11.29
C GLY A 11 -9.04 5.26 -10.63
N THR A 12 -8.47 6.03 -9.70
CA THR A 12 -7.29 5.63 -8.91
C THR A 12 -7.52 4.30 -8.21
N ASN A 13 -8.68 4.13 -7.56
CA ASN A 13 -9.02 2.88 -6.88
C ASN A 13 -9.17 1.69 -7.82
N ARG A 14 -9.73 1.91 -9.02
CA ARG A 14 -9.85 0.85 -10.03
C ARG A 14 -8.49 0.40 -10.52
N ILE A 15 -7.59 1.35 -10.79
CA ILE A 15 -6.20 1.06 -11.17
C ILE A 15 -5.52 0.29 -10.05
N LEU A 16 -5.63 0.75 -8.81
CA LEU A 16 -5.04 0.09 -7.64
C LEU A 16 -5.51 -1.36 -7.50
N ASN A 17 -6.82 -1.61 -7.61
CA ASN A 17 -7.39 -2.95 -7.53
C ASN A 17 -6.85 -3.85 -8.66
N VAL A 18 -6.79 -3.36 -9.91
CA VAL A 18 -6.28 -4.14 -11.04
C VAL A 18 -4.79 -4.44 -10.86
N CYS A 19 -3.98 -3.44 -10.49
CA CYS A 19 -2.55 -3.63 -10.20
C CYS A 19 -2.33 -4.65 -9.08
N GLY A 20 -3.13 -4.57 -8.00
CA GLY A 20 -3.06 -5.51 -6.89
C GLY A 20 -3.36 -6.94 -7.31
N VAL A 21 -4.41 -7.16 -8.10
CA VAL A 21 -4.77 -8.49 -8.65
C VAL A 21 -3.67 -9.03 -9.56
N VAL A 22 -3.16 -8.20 -10.47
CA VAL A 22 -2.08 -8.59 -11.39
C VAL A 22 -0.82 -8.99 -10.64
N LEU A 23 -0.39 -8.17 -9.67
CA LEU A 23 0.79 -8.45 -8.86
C LEU A 23 0.61 -9.71 -8.00
N PHE A 24 -0.59 -9.93 -7.46
CA PHE A 24 -0.90 -11.13 -6.68
C PHE A 24 -0.87 -12.41 -7.54
N ILE A 25 -1.46 -12.37 -8.74
CA ILE A 25 -1.38 -13.50 -9.68
C ILE A 25 0.07 -13.75 -10.10
N LEU A 26 0.83 -12.70 -10.33
CA LEU A 26 2.23 -12.82 -10.74
C LEU A 26 3.09 -13.47 -9.65
N ILE A 27 3.04 -12.97 -8.41
CA ILE A 27 3.80 -13.57 -7.31
C ILE A 27 3.36 -15.02 -7.04
N PHE A 28 2.05 -15.29 -7.08
CA PHE A 28 1.53 -16.65 -6.90
C PHE A 28 2.07 -17.59 -7.98
N SER A 29 2.05 -17.17 -9.24
CA SER A 29 2.57 -17.97 -10.37
C SER A 29 4.07 -18.21 -10.26
N VAL A 30 4.85 -17.21 -9.87
CA VAL A 30 6.31 -17.33 -9.67
C VAL A 30 6.63 -18.31 -8.55
N VAL A 31 5.93 -18.20 -7.41
CA VAL A 31 6.13 -19.10 -6.26
C VAL A 31 5.71 -20.54 -6.61
N LEU A 32 4.59 -20.73 -7.32
CA LEU A 32 4.18 -22.06 -7.78
C LEU A 32 5.23 -22.67 -8.73
N LEU A 33 5.73 -21.89 -9.69
CA LEU A 33 6.78 -22.33 -10.60
C LEU A 33 8.06 -22.70 -9.84
N GLN A 34 8.45 -21.88 -8.86
CA GLN A 34 9.62 -22.12 -8.02
C GLN A 34 9.50 -23.44 -7.25
N VAL A 35 8.35 -23.69 -6.62
CA VAL A 35 8.07 -24.94 -5.89
C VAL A 35 8.07 -26.13 -6.85
N PHE A 36 7.41 -26.02 -8.00
CA PHE A 36 7.38 -27.09 -9.00
C PHE A 36 8.79 -27.44 -9.51
N MET A 37 9.56 -26.44 -9.90
CA MET A 37 10.92 -26.62 -10.42
C MET A 37 11.86 -27.23 -9.37
N ARG A 38 11.71 -26.83 -8.10
CA ARG A 38 12.54 -27.34 -7.00
C ARG A 38 12.21 -28.78 -6.63
N TYR A 39 10.94 -29.11 -6.46
CA TYR A 39 10.53 -30.41 -5.89
C TYR A 39 10.18 -31.46 -6.94
N VAL A 40 9.74 -31.06 -8.13
CA VAL A 40 9.36 -32.00 -9.21
C VAL A 40 10.51 -32.20 -10.19
N LEU A 41 11.14 -31.11 -10.64
CA LEU A 41 12.21 -31.16 -11.64
C LEU A 41 13.62 -31.24 -11.03
N GLY A 42 13.76 -31.01 -9.73
CA GLY A 42 15.05 -31.02 -9.03
C GLY A 42 16.01 -29.90 -9.45
N SER A 43 15.55 -28.90 -10.21
CA SER A 43 16.35 -27.80 -10.74
C SER A 43 15.81 -26.45 -10.23
N PRO A 44 16.36 -25.90 -9.13
CA PRO A 44 15.84 -24.66 -8.55
C PRO A 44 16.19 -23.44 -9.42
N LEU A 45 15.18 -22.63 -9.74
CA LEU A 45 15.34 -21.36 -10.46
C LEU A 45 15.79 -20.25 -9.49
N VAL A 46 17.08 -19.93 -9.47
CA VAL A 46 17.65 -18.93 -8.52
C VAL A 46 16.98 -17.55 -8.65
N TRP A 47 16.66 -17.11 -9.87
CA TRP A 47 16.01 -15.81 -10.12
C TRP A 47 14.57 -15.72 -9.59
N SER A 48 13.88 -16.86 -9.46
CA SER A 48 12.47 -16.88 -9.02
C SER A 48 12.33 -16.45 -7.56
N GLU A 49 13.32 -16.76 -6.71
CA GLU A 49 13.33 -16.36 -5.30
C GLU A 49 13.52 -14.84 -5.15
N GLU A 50 14.43 -14.28 -5.95
CA GLU A 50 14.67 -12.83 -5.98
C GLU A 50 13.44 -12.08 -6.51
N LEU A 51 12.83 -12.56 -7.60
CA LEU A 51 11.63 -11.95 -8.16
C LEU A 51 10.44 -12.02 -7.19
N ALA A 52 10.21 -13.17 -6.55
CA ALA A 52 9.13 -13.34 -5.58
C ALA A 52 9.27 -12.36 -4.40
N ARG A 53 10.50 -12.15 -3.91
CA ARG A 53 10.79 -11.18 -2.85
C ARG A 53 10.43 -9.75 -3.27
N TYR A 54 10.81 -9.35 -4.48
CA TYR A 54 10.49 -8.00 -4.98
C TYR A 54 9.00 -7.81 -5.21
N LEU A 55 8.32 -8.80 -5.80
CA LEU A 55 6.87 -8.75 -5.95
C LEU A 55 6.16 -8.70 -4.58
N PHE A 56 6.68 -9.41 -3.57
CA PHE A 56 6.12 -9.39 -2.23
C PHE A 56 6.22 -8.00 -1.59
N ILE A 57 7.33 -7.29 -1.78
CA ILE A 57 7.49 -5.90 -1.34
C ILE A 57 6.39 -5.04 -2.00
N TRP A 58 6.22 -5.14 -3.32
CA TRP A 58 5.21 -4.38 -4.03
C TRP A 58 3.78 -4.68 -3.55
N VAL A 59 3.43 -5.96 -3.38
CA VAL A 59 2.12 -6.39 -2.87
C VAL A 59 1.90 -5.90 -1.43
N SER A 60 2.91 -5.96 -0.57
CA SER A 60 2.81 -5.50 0.82
C SER A 60 2.51 -4.01 0.91
N TYR A 61 3.19 -3.19 0.12
CA TYR A 61 2.92 -1.75 0.07
C TYR A 61 1.55 -1.42 -0.54
N LEU A 62 1.10 -2.16 -1.56
CA LEU A 62 -0.28 -2.04 -2.03
C LEU A 62 -1.30 -2.44 -0.95
N GLY A 63 -1.00 -3.49 -0.18
CA GLY A 63 -1.79 -3.90 0.98
C GLY A 63 -1.94 -2.78 2.00
N TRP A 64 -0.86 -2.03 2.26
CA TRP A 64 -0.92 -0.84 3.13
C TRP A 64 -1.88 0.22 2.58
N VAL A 65 -1.81 0.54 1.29
CA VAL A 65 -2.75 1.47 0.64
C VAL A 65 -4.20 0.99 0.79
N PHE A 66 -4.47 -0.31 0.58
CA PHE A 66 -5.81 -0.87 0.75
C PHE A 66 -6.31 -0.83 2.21
N ALA A 67 -5.43 -1.08 3.18
CA ALA A 67 -5.76 -1.00 4.60
C ALA A 67 -6.09 0.43 5.03
N CYS A 68 -5.35 1.43 4.55
CA CYS A 68 -5.67 2.84 4.79
C CYS A 68 -7.07 3.19 4.28
N ARG A 69 -7.45 2.73 3.07
CA ARG A 69 -8.80 2.94 2.49
C ARG A 69 -9.93 2.33 3.31
N GLY A 70 -9.66 1.21 3.98
CA GLY A 70 -10.63 0.51 4.82
C GLY A 70 -10.94 1.25 6.13
N GLY A 71 -10.17 2.29 6.48
CA GLY A 71 -10.23 2.89 7.81
C GLY A 71 -9.73 1.94 8.91
N THR A 72 -9.10 0.82 8.54
CA THR A 72 -8.69 -0.28 9.44
C THR A 72 -7.42 0.01 10.22
N HIS A 73 -6.98 1.27 10.29
CA HIS A 73 -6.04 1.65 11.35
C HIS A 73 -6.70 1.29 12.68
N ILE A 74 -6.03 0.45 13.46
CA ILE A 74 -6.61 -0.14 14.68
C ILE A 74 -7.11 1.00 15.57
N ARG A 75 -8.44 1.13 15.67
CA ARG A 75 -9.10 2.03 16.61
C ARG A 75 -9.60 1.18 17.77
N ILE A 76 -9.31 1.61 18.98
CA ILE A 76 -9.93 1.04 20.17
C ILE A 76 -11.37 1.58 20.21
N SER A 77 -12.29 0.88 19.53
CA SER A 77 -13.69 1.30 19.37
C SER A 77 -14.35 1.56 20.73
N ALA A 78 -14.12 0.70 21.72
CA ALA A 78 -14.67 0.87 23.07
C ALA A 78 -14.30 2.21 23.74
N PHE A 79 -13.08 2.73 23.50
CA PHE A 79 -12.66 4.02 24.03
C PHE A 79 -13.16 5.17 23.16
N PHE A 80 -13.10 5.00 21.84
CA PHE A 80 -13.55 6.03 20.89
C PHE A 80 -15.05 6.30 20.99
N ASP A 81 -15.86 5.25 21.11
CA ASP A 81 -17.32 5.32 21.18
C ASP A 81 -17.81 5.89 22.52
N ALA A 82 -16.99 5.82 23.57
CA ALA A 82 -17.28 6.44 24.87
C ALA A 82 -16.99 7.96 24.92
N LEU A 83 -16.29 8.52 23.92
CA LEU A 83 -15.98 9.94 23.87
C LEU A 83 -17.17 10.77 23.38
N PRO A 84 -17.33 12.02 23.86
CA PRO A 84 -18.34 12.92 23.33
C PRO A 84 -18.04 13.30 21.86
N PRO A 85 -19.05 13.67 21.06
CA PRO A 85 -18.92 13.83 19.60
C PRO A 85 -17.84 14.83 19.15
N LEU A 86 -17.58 15.87 19.96
CA LEU A 86 -16.52 16.86 19.69
C LEU A 86 -15.12 16.25 19.80
N LEU A 87 -14.89 15.41 20.82
CA LEU A 87 -13.62 14.72 21.04
C LEU A 87 -13.40 13.62 19.99
N GLN A 88 -14.45 12.90 19.59
CA GLN A 88 -14.37 11.93 18.49
C GLN A 88 -13.89 12.56 17.18
N ARG A 89 -14.42 13.76 16.84
CA ARG A 89 -13.97 14.52 15.67
C ARG A 89 -12.50 14.94 15.79
N GLY A 90 -12.09 15.45 16.95
CA GLY A 90 -10.70 15.83 17.20
C GLY A 90 -9.73 14.65 17.03
N VAL A 91 -10.03 13.51 17.67
CA VAL A 91 -9.22 12.29 17.57
C VAL A 91 -9.14 11.78 16.13
N ARG A 92 -10.25 11.84 15.38
CA ARG A 92 -10.27 11.44 13.96
C ARG A 92 -9.33 12.31 13.11
N ILE A 93 -9.39 13.63 13.29
CA ILE A 93 -8.53 14.58 12.55
C ILE A 93 -7.06 14.35 12.93
N VAL A 94 -6.74 14.23 14.22
CA VAL A 94 -5.38 13.95 14.68
C VAL A 94 -4.84 12.65 14.09
N ASN A 95 -5.63 11.57 14.11
CA ASN A 95 -5.24 10.30 13.52
C ASN A 95 -4.96 10.42 12.01
N GLN A 96 -5.83 11.11 11.26
CA GLN A 96 -5.60 11.35 9.84
C GLN A 96 -4.34 12.19 9.57
N CYS A 97 -4.09 13.22 10.36
CA CYS A 97 -2.85 14.00 10.29
C CYS A 97 -1.62 13.13 10.55
N LEU A 98 -1.66 12.26 11.56
CA LEU A 98 -0.56 11.33 11.87
C LEU A 98 -0.29 10.37 10.72
N ILE A 99 -1.34 9.82 10.09
CA ILE A 99 -1.20 8.95 8.90
C ILE A 99 -0.53 9.71 7.75
N ILE A 100 -0.94 10.95 7.48
CA ILE A 100 -0.35 11.79 6.43
C ILE A 100 1.13 12.06 6.73
N VAL A 101 1.46 12.49 7.95
CA VAL A 101 2.86 12.76 8.34
C VAL A 101 3.71 11.49 8.21
N PHE A 102 3.22 10.36 8.71
CA PHE A 102 3.91 9.08 8.61
C PHE A 102 4.14 8.68 7.14
N ALA A 103 3.12 8.80 6.30
CA ALA A 103 3.22 8.50 4.87
C ALA A 103 4.24 9.42 4.18
N LEU A 104 4.28 10.72 4.49
CA LEU A 104 5.25 11.66 3.94
C LEU A 104 6.69 11.34 4.38
N VAL A 105 6.90 11.01 5.66
CA VAL A 105 8.23 10.62 6.17
C VAL A 105 8.71 9.35 5.46
N LEU A 106 7.86 8.32 5.36
CA LEU A 106 8.22 7.10 4.63
C LEU A 106 8.45 7.36 3.14
N GLY A 107 7.67 8.25 2.52
CA GLY A 107 7.83 8.62 1.11
C GLY A 107 9.16 9.32 0.86
N TRP A 108 9.56 10.22 1.76
CA TRP A 108 10.84 10.91 1.71
C TRP A 108 12.02 9.94 1.88
N LEU A 109 11.97 9.07 2.89
CA LEU A 109 13.01 8.06 3.10
C LEU A 109 13.08 7.07 1.92
N GLY A 110 11.93 6.65 1.40
CA GLY A 110 11.84 5.79 0.22
C GLY A 110 12.43 6.47 -1.02
N TYR A 111 12.14 7.74 -1.24
CA TYR A 111 12.74 8.51 -2.33
C TYR A 111 14.27 8.60 -2.23
N GLN A 112 14.81 8.82 -1.02
CA GLN A 112 16.26 8.78 -0.82
C GLN A 112 16.85 7.39 -1.11
N MET A 113 16.15 6.31 -0.75
CA MET A 113 16.57 4.95 -1.08
C MET A 113 16.57 4.70 -2.59
N VAL A 114 15.58 5.21 -3.32
CA VAL A 114 15.55 5.13 -4.79
C VAL A 114 16.78 5.79 -5.38
N LEU A 115 17.09 7.03 -4.97
CA LEU A 115 18.24 7.79 -5.49
C LEU A 115 19.58 7.11 -5.20
N LYS A 116 19.75 6.57 -3.98
CA LYS A 116 20.99 5.87 -3.60
C LYS A 116 21.21 4.55 -4.33
N ASN A 117 20.15 3.98 -4.89
CA ASN A 117 20.17 2.67 -5.55
C ASN A 117 19.86 2.77 -7.04
N LEU A 118 20.15 3.89 -7.71
CA LEU A 118 19.94 4.06 -9.16
C LEU A 118 20.93 3.26 -10.03
N ASP A 119 22.11 2.97 -9.49
CA ASP A 119 23.19 2.28 -10.20
C ASP A 119 23.58 0.94 -9.54
N VAL A 120 22.75 0.44 -8.63
CA VAL A 120 22.99 -0.84 -7.93
C VAL A 120 22.18 -1.94 -8.62
N PRO A 121 22.81 -2.85 -9.37
CA PRO A 121 22.10 -3.92 -10.07
C PRO A 121 21.67 -5.05 -9.11
N THR A 122 20.55 -5.67 -9.45
CA THR A 122 20.08 -6.93 -8.85
C THR A 122 20.96 -8.10 -9.27
N ILE A 123 21.01 -9.14 -8.45
CA ILE A 123 22.00 -10.22 -8.62
C ILE A 123 21.66 -11.09 -9.84
N THR A 124 20.38 -11.44 -9.98
CA THR A 124 19.95 -12.42 -11.00
C THR A 124 19.08 -11.84 -12.10
N LEU A 125 18.41 -10.70 -11.86
CA LEU A 125 17.44 -10.11 -12.78
C LEU A 125 17.99 -8.91 -13.56
N PHE A 126 19.21 -8.46 -13.24
CA PHE A 126 19.97 -7.42 -13.93
C PHE A 126 19.28 -6.05 -14.10
N PHE A 127 18.15 -5.80 -13.43
CA PHE A 127 17.58 -4.46 -13.29
C PHE A 127 18.04 -3.82 -11.98
N THR A 128 17.82 -2.52 -11.82
CA THR A 128 18.31 -1.77 -10.66
C THR A 128 17.39 -1.85 -9.44
N TYR A 129 17.95 -1.94 -8.23
CA TYR A 129 17.21 -1.90 -6.95
C TYR A 129 16.30 -0.65 -6.79
N SER A 130 16.56 0.44 -7.51
CA SER A 130 15.68 1.62 -7.55
C SER A 130 14.22 1.28 -7.87
N VAL A 131 13.97 0.30 -8.75
CA VAL A 131 12.61 -0.16 -9.09
C VAL A 131 11.93 -0.80 -7.89
N VAL A 132 12.66 -1.54 -7.06
CA VAL A 132 12.12 -2.16 -5.85
C VAL A 132 11.72 -1.09 -4.84
N TYR A 133 12.57 -0.09 -4.63
CA TYR A 133 12.31 1.00 -3.67
C TYR A 133 11.27 2.00 -4.15
N LEU A 134 11.00 2.08 -5.45
CA LEU A 134 10.06 3.04 -6.03
C LEU A 134 8.62 2.88 -5.49
N VAL A 135 8.25 1.67 -5.06
CA VAL A 135 6.92 1.43 -4.49
C VAL A 135 6.68 2.24 -3.22
N VAL A 136 7.72 2.56 -2.45
CA VAL A 136 7.59 3.29 -1.18
C VAL A 136 7.06 4.72 -1.40
N PRO A 137 7.72 5.60 -2.18
CA PRO A 137 7.18 6.92 -2.46
C PRO A 137 5.84 6.87 -3.20
N LEU A 138 5.63 5.89 -4.09
CA LEU A 138 4.35 5.72 -4.78
C LEU A 138 3.20 5.40 -3.81
N ALA A 139 3.38 4.44 -2.91
CA ALA A 139 2.40 4.07 -1.91
C ALA A 139 2.11 5.24 -0.96
N SER A 140 3.15 5.96 -0.52
CA SER A 140 3.02 7.16 0.30
C SER A 140 2.15 8.23 -0.35
N ILE A 141 2.38 8.55 -1.63
CA ILE A 141 1.56 9.52 -2.37
C ILE A 141 0.10 9.07 -2.44
N LEU A 142 -0.14 7.79 -2.73
CA LEU A 142 -1.48 7.22 -2.79
C LEU A 142 -2.21 7.28 -1.45
N ILE A 143 -1.51 7.01 -0.34
CA ILE A 143 -2.08 7.07 1.01
C ILE A 143 -2.41 8.50 1.41
N VAL A 144 -1.54 9.47 1.11
CA VAL A 144 -1.82 10.89 1.34
C VAL A 144 -3.05 11.30 0.54
N PHE A 145 -3.13 10.95 -0.75
CA PHE A 145 -4.29 11.24 -1.59
C PHE A 145 -5.59 10.65 -1.03
N GLN A 146 -5.58 9.38 -0.59
CA GLN A 146 -6.76 8.72 -0.02
C GLN A 146 -7.15 9.31 1.34
N THR A 147 -6.18 9.59 2.20
CA THR A 147 -6.44 10.15 3.54
C THR A 147 -7.01 11.57 3.44
N VAL A 148 -6.52 12.38 2.49
CA VAL A 148 -7.07 13.71 2.20
C VAL A 148 -8.49 13.60 1.64
N TYR A 149 -8.75 12.64 0.74
CA TYR A 149 -10.11 12.40 0.25
C TYR A 149 -11.07 12.05 1.39
N ASP A 150 -10.65 11.16 2.31
CA ASP A 150 -11.44 10.71 3.45
C ASP A 150 -11.63 11.82 4.52
N LEU A 151 -10.69 12.76 4.62
CA LEU A 151 -10.83 13.96 5.46
C LEU A 151 -11.87 14.94 4.89
N LEU A 152 -11.92 15.10 3.56
CA LEU A 152 -12.89 15.96 2.87
C LEU A 152 -14.28 15.34 2.78
N HIS A 153 -14.36 14.01 2.69
CA HIS A 153 -15.61 13.24 2.66
C HIS A 153 -15.65 12.29 3.85
N PRO A 154 -15.82 12.81 5.08
CA PRO A 154 -15.80 11.99 6.28
C PRO A 154 -16.88 10.92 6.18
N ARG A 155 -16.44 9.65 6.16
CA ARG A 155 -17.36 8.52 6.25
C ARG A 155 -18.10 8.61 7.59
N ASN A 156 -19.43 8.66 7.52
CA ASN A 156 -20.29 8.44 8.68
C ASN A 156 -20.21 6.96 9.05
N GLU A 157 -19.19 6.59 9.83
CA GLU A 157 -18.99 5.23 10.37
C GLU A 157 -19.90 4.94 11.58
N GLY A 158 -21.00 5.68 11.76
CA GLY A 158 -21.91 5.57 12.91
C GLY A 158 -23.18 4.75 12.66
N GLY A 159 -23.13 3.67 11.88
CA GLY A 159 -24.36 2.98 11.44
C GLY A 159 -24.27 1.48 11.18
N LYS A 160 -23.32 0.76 11.77
CA LYS A 160 -23.28 -0.72 11.68
C LYS A 160 -22.84 -1.36 12.99
N ALA A 161 -23.75 -1.35 13.96
CA ALA A 161 -23.84 -2.34 15.03
C ALA A 161 -25.27 -2.33 15.56
N ALA A 162 -26.20 -2.80 14.71
CA ALA A 162 -27.50 -3.33 15.11
C ALA A 162 -27.61 -4.71 14.46
#